data_AF-A0A9W9MGQ5-F1
#
_entry.id   AF-A0A9W9MGQ5-F1
#
_cell.length_a   1.000
_cell.length_b   1.000
_cell.length_c   1.000
_cell.angle_alpha   90.00
_cell.angle_beta   90.00
_cell.angle_gamma   90.00
#
_symmetry.space_group_name_H-M   'P 1'
#
loop_
_entity.id
_entity.type
_entity.pdbx_description
1 polymer ?
#
loop_
_entity_poly.entity_id
_entity_poly.type
_entity_poly.pdbx_seq_one_letter_code
_entity_poly.pdbx_strand_id
1 'polypeptide(L)'
;MALHVSPVELTLLREIDANYSKHLSVINDVYSYEKELRASKTAHAEGGALCTSVRILADEIAISIESAKRVLVFMCREWELRHQVLVEELRANGHQSASLAAYVKGLEFQMSGNEEWSKTTLRYNNVVQES
;
A
#
# COMPACT_ATOMS: atom_id res chain seq x y z
N MET A 1 -17.38 9.78 6.20
CA MET A 1 -17.64 10.64 5.02
C MET A 1 -19.03 10.46 4.42
N ALA A 2 -19.72 9.32 4.61
CA ALA A 2 -21.09 9.09 4.12
C ALA A 2 -21.28 9.46 2.63
N LEU A 3 -20.25 9.19 1.81
CA LEU A 3 -20.23 9.52 0.40
C LEU A 3 -21.10 8.52 -0.37
N HIS A 4 -22.01 9.04 -1.19
CA HIS A 4 -22.74 8.24 -2.15
C HIS A 4 -22.06 8.34 -3.51
N VAL A 5 -21.43 7.25 -3.94
CA VAL A 5 -20.85 7.07 -5.27
C VAL A 5 -21.67 6.01 -5.99
N SER A 6 -22.20 6.33 -7.17
CA SER A 6 -23.07 5.39 -7.90
C SER A 6 -22.29 4.17 -8.38
N PRO A 7 -22.95 3.02 -8.66
CA PRO A 7 -22.28 1.85 -9.21
C PRO A 7 -21.53 2.13 -10.51
N VAL A 8 -22.06 3.00 -11.37
CA VAL A 8 -21.39 3.42 -12.61
C VAL A 8 -20.10 4.16 -12.30
N GLU A 9 -20.14 5.13 -11.37
CA GLU A 9 -18.95 5.87 -10.95
C GLU A 9 -17.90 4.96 -10.29
N LEU A 10 -18.32 3.95 -9.51
CA LEU A 10 -17.40 2.94 -8.95
C LEU A 10 -16.67 2.14 -10.04
N THR A 11 -17.31 1.88 -11.20
CA THR A 11 -16.59 1.20 -12.30
C THR A 11 -15.48 2.06 -12.90
N LEU A 12 -15.63 3.39 -12.88
CA LEU A 12 -14.61 4.33 -13.36
C LEU A 12 -13.39 4.37 -12.43
N LEU A 13 -13.58 4.05 -11.15
CA LEU A 13 -12.55 4.09 -10.12
C LEU A 13 -11.68 2.83 -10.08
N ARG A 14 -12.02 1.76 -10.81
CA ARG A 14 -11.35 0.45 -10.71
C ARG A 14 -9.83 0.52 -10.85
N GLU A 15 -9.33 1.31 -11.80
CA GLU A 15 -7.89 1.46 -12.00
C GLU A 15 -7.22 2.24 -10.86
N ILE A 16 -7.89 3.30 -10.39
CA ILE A 16 -7.44 4.09 -9.24
C ILE A 16 -7.37 3.21 -7.99
N ASP A 17 -8.41 2.42 -7.72
CA ASP A 17 -8.48 1.49 -6.60
C ASP A 17 -7.39 0.42 -6.68
N ALA A 18 -7.15 -0.13 -7.88
CA ALA A 18 -6.10 -1.12 -8.09
C ALA A 18 -4.70 -0.53 -7.93
N ASN A 19 -4.46 0.73 -8.33
CA ASN A 19 -3.19 1.43 -8.10
C ASN A 19 -2.98 1.71 -6.61
N TYR A 20 -3.99 2.26 -5.97
CA TYR A 20 -4.04 2.54 -4.53
C TYR A 20 -3.80 1.27 -3.68
N SER A 21 -4.42 0.15 -4.03
CA SER A 21 -4.25 -1.12 -3.32
C SER A 21 -2.80 -1.57 -3.32
N LYS A 22 -2.05 -1.37 -4.42
CA LYS A 22 -0.63 -1.73 -4.48
C LYS A 22 0.18 -0.90 -3.49
N HIS A 23 -0.05 0.41 -3.44
CA HIS A 23 0.62 1.32 -2.51
C HIS A 23 0.40 0.88 -1.06
N LEU A 24 -0.86 0.69 -0.65
CA LEU A 24 -1.17 0.28 0.71
C LEU A 24 -0.52 -1.05 1.09
N SER A 25 -0.66 -2.06 0.23
CA SER A 25 -0.10 -3.38 0.48
C SER A 25 1.42 -3.33 0.63
N VAL A 26 2.12 -2.64 -0.28
CA VAL A 26 3.57 -2.59 -0.25
C VAL A 26 4.10 -1.75 0.91
N ILE A 27 3.47 -0.62 1.24
CA ILE A 27 3.83 0.14 2.45
C ILE A 27 3.65 -0.73 3.70
N ASN A 28 2.54 -1.47 3.79
CA ASN A 28 2.30 -2.39 4.90
C ASN A 28 3.42 -3.43 4.98
N ASP A 29 3.69 -4.15 3.88
CA ASP A 29 4.71 -5.19 3.77
C ASP A 29 6.10 -4.68 4.18
N VAL A 30 6.48 -3.47 3.77
CA VAL A 30 7.78 -2.87 4.09
C VAL A 30 7.94 -2.67 5.61
N TYR A 31 6.94 -2.09 6.26
CA TYR A 31 7.00 -1.78 7.70
C TYR A 31 6.66 -2.98 8.57
N SER A 32 5.81 -3.91 8.11
CA SER A 32 5.41 -5.10 8.85
C SER A 32 6.41 -6.26 8.74
N TYR A 33 7.40 -6.16 7.83
CA TYR A 33 8.29 -7.26 7.48
C TYR A 33 8.90 -7.98 8.69
N GLU A 34 9.52 -7.26 9.63
CA GLU A 34 10.21 -7.90 10.77
C GLU A 34 9.23 -8.65 11.70
N LYS A 35 8.02 -8.09 11.88
CA LYS A 35 6.95 -8.74 12.61
C LYS A 35 6.56 -10.05 11.93
N GLU A 36 6.43 -10.05 10.60
CA GLU A 36 6.01 -11.21 9.83
C GLU A 36 7.10 -12.26 9.71
N LEU A 37 8.37 -11.85 9.61
CA LEU A 37 9.51 -12.73 9.67
C LEU A 37 9.62 -13.43 11.03
N ARG A 38 9.32 -12.74 12.13
CA ARG A 38 9.23 -13.38 13.46
C ARG A 38 8.07 -14.37 13.48
N ALA A 39 6.90 -13.97 13.01
CA ALA A 39 5.72 -14.85 12.96
C ALA A 39 5.99 -16.11 12.13
N SER A 40 6.72 -16.02 11.01
CA SER A 40 7.05 -17.18 10.18
C SER A 40 7.99 -18.18 10.84
N LYS A 41 8.69 -17.77 11.89
CA LYS A 41 9.58 -18.64 12.68
C LYS A 41 8.90 -19.22 13.91
N THR A 42 7.86 -18.56 14.44
CA THR A 42 7.25 -18.91 15.73
C THR A 42 5.78 -19.37 15.65
N ALA A 43 5.07 -19.05 14.58
CA ALA A 43 3.66 -19.39 14.41
C ALA A 43 3.47 -20.73 13.67
N HIS A 44 2.22 -21.17 13.54
CA HIS A 44 1.87 -22.37 12.78
C HIS A 44 2.35 -22.27 11.33
N ALA A 45 2.87 -23.35 10.76
CA ALA A 45 3.54 -23.36 9.46
C ALA A 45 2.72 -22.73 8.32
N GLU A 46 1.41 -23.01 8.26
CA GLU A 46 0.52 -22.45 7.23
C GLU A 46 0.11 -21.01 7.52
N GLY A 47 -0.19 -20.67 8.79
CA GLY A 47 -0.68 -19.35 9.18
C GLY A 47 0.43 -18.30 9.38
N GLY A 48 1.68 -18.76 9.51
CA GLY A 48 2.86 -17.93 9.66
C GLY A 48 3.68 -17.79 8.39
N ALA A 49 3.31 -18.44 7.28
CA ALA A 49 4.09 -18.38 6.04
C ALA A 49 4.40 -16.93 5.64
N LEU A 50 5.68 -16.64 5.38
CA LEU A 50 6.14 -15.30 5.04
C LEU A 50 5.73 -14.95 3.60
N CYS A 51 4.57 -14.30 3.45
CA CYS A 51 4.02 -13.85 2.17
C CYS A 51 4.02 -12.33 2.11
N THR A 52 5.08 -11.75 1.55
CA THR A 52 5.31 -10.29 1.52
C THR A 52 6.07 -9.92 0.25
N SER A 53 5.68 -8.80 -0.35
CA SER A 53 6.36 -8.22 -1.53
C SER A 53 7.85 -7.98 -1.31
N VAL A 54 8.27 -7.68 -0.07
CA VAL A 54 9.68 -7.50 0.30
C VAL A 54 10.48 -8.78 0.04
N ARG A 55 9.95 -9.93 0.47
CA ARG A 55 10.63 -11.22 0.29
C ARG A 55 10.63 -11.64 -1.17
N ILE A 56 9.48 -11.49 -1.84
CA ILE A 56 9.33 -11.82 -3.26
C ILE A 56 10.35 -11.03 -4.09
N LEU A 57 10.40 -9.70 -3.93
CA LEU A 57 11.34 -8.87 -4.70
C LEU A 57 12.80 -9.21 -4.37
N ALA A 58 13.15 -9.39 -3.10
CA ALA A 58 14.51 -9.73 -2.71
C ALA A 58 15.01 -11.02 -3.41
N ASP A 59 14.13 -12.01 -3.54
CA ASP A 59 14.45 -13.29 -4.18
C ASP A 59 14.51 -13.19 -5.71
N GLU A 60 13.50 -12.56 -6.32
CA GLU A 60 13.36 -12.44 -7.78
C GLU A 60 14.55 -11.72 -8.43
N ILE A 61 15.12 -10.70 -7.75
CA ILE A 61 16.25 -9.92 -8.28
C ILE A 61 17.53 -10.06 -7.47
N ALA A 62 17.60 -11.05 -6.57
CA ALA A 62 18.79 -11.41 -5.79
C ALA A 62 19.45 -10.23 -5.04
N ILE A 63 18.65 -9.47 -4.28
CA ILE A 63 19.12 -8.35 -3.45
C ILE A 63 18.81 -8.56 -1.97
N SER A 64 19.45 -7.79 -1.10
CA SER A 64 19.14 -7.84 0.34
C SER A 64 17.73 -7.32 0.65
N ILE A 65 17.14 -7.81 1.74
CA ILE A 65 15.83 -7.37 2.26
C ILE A 65 15.76 -5.84 2.38
N GLU A 66 16.77 -5.22 2.96
CA GLU A 66 16.82 -3.76 3.12
C GLU A 66 16.89 -3.02 1.76
N SER A 67 17.53 -3.62 0.75
CA SER A 67 17.52 -3.06 -0.60
C SER A 67 16.16 -3.20 -1.25
N ALA A 68 15.49 -4.35 -1.08
CA ALA A 68 14.14 -4.57 -1.57
C ALA A 68 13.15 -3.58 -0.94
N LYS A 69 13.21 -3.35 0.38
CA LYS A 69 12.39 -2.32 1.06
C LYS A 69 12.59 -0.93 0.43
N ARG A 70 13.84 -0.51 0.17
CA ARG A 70 14.12 0.79 -0.46
C ARG A 70 13.56 0.90 -1.88
N VAL A 71 13.72 -0.15 -2.70
CA VAL A 71 13.17 -0.19 -4.06
C VAL A 71 11.64 -0.14 -4.03
N LEU A 72 11.00 -0.88 -3.12
CA LEU A 72 9.55 -0.90 -2.97
C LEU A 72 8.99 0.46 -2.50
N VAL A 73 9.64 1.11 -1.54
CA VAL A 73 9.25 2.48 -1.13
C VAL A 73 9.38 3.47 -2.28
N PHE A 74 10.42 3.34 -3.11
CA PHE A 74 10.54 4.15 -4.33
C PHE A 74 9.40 3.87 -5.31
N MET A 75 9.04 2.60 -5.51
CA MET A 75 7.90 2.20 -6.35
C MET A 75 6.57 2.76 -5.82
N CYS A 76 6.40 2.88 -4.49
CA CYS A 76 5.22 3.54 -3.92
C CYS A 76 5.10 5.01 -4.34
N ARG A 77 6.22 5.74 -4.50
CA ARG A 77 6.19 7.11 -5.02
C ARG A 77 5.74 7.15 -6.48
N GLU A 78 6.13 6.17 -7.27
CA GLU A 78 5.64 6.03 -8.65
C GLU A 78 4.12 5.76 -8.69
N TRP A 79 3.58 4.98 -7.75
CA TRP A 79 2.12 4.81 -7.63
C TRP A 79 1.39 6.05 -7.15
N GLU A 80 2.01 6.90 -6.32
CA GLU A 80 1.45 8.22 -5.95
C GLU A 80 1.35 9.13 -7.18
N LEU A 81 2.40 9.19 -8.00
CA LEU A 81 2.39 9.93 -9.25
C LEU A 81 1.35 9.37 -10.23
N ARG A 82 1.27 8.04 -10.37
CA ARG A 82 0.24 7.41 -11.21
C ARG A 82 -1.17 7.71 -10.70
N HIS A 83 -1.39 7.77 -9.40
CA HIS A 83 -2.67 8.17 -8.83
C HIS A 83 -3.07 9.59 -9.26
N GLN A 84 -2.14 10.54 -9.19
CA GLN A 84 -2.39 11.91 -9.65
C GLN A 84 -2.76 11.95 -11.14
N VAL A 85 -2.02 11.22 -11.98
CA VAL A 85 -2.31 11.12 -13.42
C VAL A 85 -3.71 10.55 -13.67
N LEU A 86 -4.07 9.45 -13.01
CA LEU A 86 -5.39 8.82 -13.16
C LEU A 86 -6.54 9.73 -12.70
N VAL A 87 -6.33 10.49 -11.63
CA VAL A 87 -7.33 11.46 -11.14
C VAL A 87 -7.51 12.61 -12.14
N GLU A 88 -6.42 13.10 -12.75
CA GLU A 88 -6.52 14.12 -13.80
C GLU A 88 -7.17 13.57 -15.08
N GLU A 89 -6.89 12.33 -15.48
CA GLU A 89 -7.57 11.66 -16.60
C GLU A 89 -9.08 11.52 -16.34
N LEU A 90 -9.47 11.11 -15.13
CA LEU A 90 -10.88 11.04 -14.72
C LEU A 90 -11.56 12.41 -14.83
N ARG A 91 -10.89 13.47 -14.40
CA ARG A 91 -11.37 14.86 -14.51
C ARG A 91 -11.48 15.33 -15.95
N ALA A 92 -10.48 15.05 -16.78
CA ALA A 92 -10.44 15.45 -18.19
C ALA A 92 -11.56 14.79 -19.01
N ASN A 93 -11.97 13.57 -18.63
CA ASN A 93 -13.10 12.86 -19.22
C ASN A 93 -14.48 13.32 -18.72
N GLY A 94 -14.54 14.42 -17.95
CA GLY A 94 -15.79 15.01 -17.47
C GLY A 94 -16.38 14.36 -16.22
N HIS A 95 -15.67 13.43 -15.59
CA HIS A 95 -16.13 12.74 -14.37
C HIS A 95 -15.71 13.50 -13.10
N GLN A 96 -16.39 14.61 -12.82
CA GLN A 96 -16.03 15.55 -11.75
C GLN A 96 -17.11 15.69 -10.66
N SER A 97 -17.89 14.65 -10.40
CA SER A 97 -18.89 14.73 -9.33
C SER A 97 -18.21 15.01 -7.98
N ALA A 98 -18.87 15.79 -7.12
CA ALA A 98 -18.31 16.11 -5.80
C ALA A 98 -18.04 14.85 -4.97
N SER A 99 -18.87 13.81 -5.12
CA SER A 99 -18.69 12.51 -4.48
C SER A 99 -17.42 11.81 -4.97
N LEU A 100 -17.18 11.77 -6.28
CA LEU A 100 -15.97 11.19 -6.86
C LEU A 100 -14.71 11.93 -6.41
N ALA A 101 -14.73 13.26 -6.46
CA ALA A 101 -13.61 14.09 -6.01
C ALA A 101 -13.27 13.85 -4.53
N ALA A 102 -14.29 13.75 -3.68
CA ALA A 102 -14.12 13.42 -2.26
C ALA A 102 -13.62 11.98 -2.06
N TYR A 103 -14.09 11.03 -2.87
CA TYR A 103 -13.66 9.64 -2.80
C TYR A 103 -12.16 9.50 -3.11
N VAL A 104 -11.70 10.02 -4.25
CA VAL A 104 -10.28 9.93 -4.62
C VAL A 104 -9.37 10.67 -3.64
N LYS A 105 -9.84 11.80 -3.07
CA LYS A 105 -9.12 12.49 -1.99
C LYS A 105 -9.04 11.63 -0.72
N GLY A 106 -10.10 10.88 -0.41
CA GLY A 106 -10.10 9.91 0.68
C GLY A 106 -9.09 8.77 0.48
N LEU A 107 -8.84 8.34 -0.76
CA LEU A 107 -7.79 7.36 -1.06
C LEU A 107 -6.39 7.95 -0.83
N GLU A 108 -6.15 9.20 -1.24
CA GLU A 108 -4.89 9.91 -0.95
C GLU A 108 -4.60 9.96 0.54
N PHE A 109 -5.61 10.31 1.36
CA PHE A 109 -5.46 10.32 2.82
C PHE A 109 -5.20 8.94 3.42
N GLN A 110 -5.77 7.89 2.83
CA GLN A 110 -5.47 6.53 3.28
C GLN A 110 -4.03 6.11 2.92
N MET A 111 -3.50 6.47 1.74
CA MET A 111 -2.10 6.21 1.39
C MET A 111 -1.15 6.91 2.35
N SER A 112 -1.32 8.23 2.54
CA SER A 112 -0.45 9.02 3.41
C SER A 112 -0.61 8.63 4.88
N GLY A 113 -1.84 8.39 5.33
CA GLY A 113 -2.14 8.01 6.70
C GLY A 113 -1.64 6.61 7.06
N ASN A 114 -1.78 5.65 6.13
CA ASN A 114 -1.23 4.31 6.32
C ASN A 114 0.30 4.34 6.43
N GLU A 115 0.97 5.12 5.59
CA GLU A 115 2.43 5.26 5.67
C GLU A 115 2.88 5.88 7.00
N GLU A 116 2.26 6.99 7.41
CA GLU A 116 2.61 7.68 8.65
C GLU A 116 2.35 6.82 9.88
N TRP A 117 1.22 6.13 9.92
CA TRP A 117 0.92 5.18 10.98
C TRP A 117 1.90 4.00 10.99
N SER A 118 2.24 3.45 9.81
CA SER A 118 3.15 2.31 9.69
C SER A 118 4.56 2.65 10.18
N LYS A 119 5.03 3.89 9.95
CA LYS A 119 6.30 4.39 10.47
C LYS A 119 6.35 4.47 11.99
N THR A 120 5.23 4.80 12.64
CA THR A 120 5.21 5.22 14.05
C THR A 120 4.61 4.19 15.00
N THR A 121 3.81 3.25 14.49
CA THR A 121 3.08 2.29 15.32
C THR A 121 4.01 1.31 16.05
N LEU A 122 3.76 1.10 17.34
CA LEU A 122 4.47 0.08 18.14
C LEU A 122 4.23 -1.34 17.63
N ARG A 123 3.14 -1.57 16.88
CA ARG A 123 2.85 -2.86 16.24
C ARG A 123 3.99 -3.33 15.34
N TYR A 124 4.69 -2.41 14.69
CA TYR A 124 5.79 -2.70 13.76
C TYR A 124 7.15 -2.39 14.36
N ASN A 125 7.24 -1.39 15.24
CA ASN A 125 8.51 -0.93 15.80
C ASN A 125 8.91 -1.61 17.13
N ASN A 126 8.06 -2.44 17.74
CA ASN A 126 8.38 -3.13 19.00
C ASN A 126 8.81 -4.61 18.82
N VAL A 127 9.37 -4.96 17.66
CA VAL A 127 9.90 -6.30 17.42
C VAL A 127 11.32 -6.36 17.96
N VAL A 128 11.47 -6.78 19.23
CA VAL A 128 12.79 -6.91 19.88
C VAL A 128 13.67 -7.88 19.07
N GLN A 129 14.82 -7.40 18.60
CA GLN A 129 15.89 -8.25 18.08
C GLN A 129 16.53 -8.99 19.26
N GLU A 130 16.32 -10.30 19.33
CA GLU A 130 17.17 -11.15 20.17
C GLU A 130 18.54 -11.22 19.49
N SER A 131 19.55 -10.65 20.16
CA SER A 131 20.97 -10.62 19.78
C SER A 131 21.62 -11.99 19.86
#